data_AF-A0AAN6PAQ0-F1
#
_entry.id   AF-A0AAN6PAQ0-F1
#
_cell.length_a   1.000
_cell.length_b   1.000
_cell.length_c   1.000
_cell.angle_alpha   90.00
_cell.angle_beta   90.00
_cell.angle_gamma   90.00
#
_symmetry.space_group_name_H-M   'P 1'
#
loop_
_entity.id
_entity.type
_entity.pdbx_description
1 polymer ?
#
loop_
_entity_poly.entity_id
_entity_poly.type
_entity_poly.pdbx_seq_one_letter_code
_entity_poly.pdbx_strand_id
1 'polypeptide(L)'
;MADEQLLDKIHSLSDLELAALLCLIAREHCLISTEPDSVDELAEELRLVASKTFNLSSAIISCHAHTTLDEFATGLFVHPARAPPSPANTRSVSPYRPRHEQSQLSAGGPASSSGSYFPLSPSPRIGGPISPISPSAGGSSSQIVQPRIANVVLAKDLDGAPRAVQIQALELLRTRRIFTRTSVQTAPKQFLFIALVGASSGGQARVTPHLNDFFYLSHWHDPEEDGFPYLDEELDRQTGANDDDDDGASTTSSTSVVKLSNRHSSLGTTPTTTGLGLPSLDHHQPSPLYEPPPHSPPDPSPPPSLPFTDPEISSLSLLSRTAHAPISITRYQSNLTSFLRTHRAVMPGCITPTATRHLAQLAKSLAPLHGLDYVTPSLVGLALRKVYLHRIRLVEAENPERERSVQWGSELEMVRGLLLLSLSGGWGVEEVLEEVLGWVRVPC
;
A
#
# COMPACT_ATOMS: atom_id res chain seq x y z
N MET A 1 -4.43 -5.73 25.97
CA MET A 1 -5.31 -4.81 25.23
C MET A 1 -4.45 -3.66 24.72
N ALA A 2 -4.85 -2.99 23.65
CA ALA A 2 -4.12 -1.82 23.14
C ALA A 2 -4.29 -0.63 24.12
N ASP A 3 -3.34 0.29 24.09
CA ASP A 3 -3.39 1.54 24.89
C ASP A 3 -4.52 2.45 24.38
N GLU A 4 -5.18 3.21 25.25
CA GLU A 4 -6.33 4.07 24.88
C GLU A 4 -5.91 5.15 23.87
N GLN A 5 -4.74 5.76 24.07
CA GLN A 5 -4.18 6.74 23.12
C GLN A 5 -3.90 6.13 21.74
N LEU A 6 -3.51 4.85 21.71
CA LEU A 6 -3.28 4.13 20.47
C LEU A 6 -4.60 3.80 19.77
N LEU A 7 -5.65 3.48 20.52
CA LEU A 7 -6.99 3.25 19.98
C LEU A 7 -7.60 4.52 19.39
N ASP A 8 -7.48 5.66 20.07
CA ASP A 8 -7.95 6.95 19.53
C ASP A 8 -7.25 7.30 18.22
N LYS A 9 -5.93 7.07 18.16
CA LYS A 9 -5.14 7.24 16.94
C LYS A 9 -5.53 6.28 15.82
N ILE A 10 -5.96 5.05 16.15
CA ILE A 10 -6.44 4.08 15.16
C ILE A 10 -7.83 4.48 14.64
N HIS A 11 -8.72 4.96 15.51
CA HIS A 11 -10.06 5.37 15.13
C HIS A 11 -10.10 6.66 14.29
N SER A 12 -9.04 7.46 14.31
CA SER A 12 -8.88 8.64 13.45
C SER A 12 -8.33 8.32 12.05
N LEU A 13 -7.99 7.07 11.76
CA LEU A 13 -7.39 6.70 10.47
C LEU A 13 -8.43 6.62 9.36
N SER A 14 -8.00 6.99 8.15
CA SER A 14 -8.72 6.69 6.92
C SER A 14 -8.68 5.19 6.60
N ASP A 15 -9.57 4.76 5.70
CA ASP A 15 -9.63 3.36 5.25
C ASP A 15 -8.32 2.89 4.57
N LEU A 16 -7.65 3.78 3.84
CA LEU A 16 -6.33 3.52 3.23
C LEU A 16 -5.24 3.31 4.28
N GLU A 17 -5.20 4.17 5.30
CA GLU A 17 -4.26 4.08 6.42
C GLU A 17 -4.51 2.80 7.23
N LEU A 18 -5.77 2.48 7.50
CA LEU A 18 -6.17 1.28 8.21
C LEU A 18 -5.77 0.01 7.43
N ALA A 19 -5.97 0.00 6.11
CA ALA A 19 -5.54 -1.10 5.25
C ALA A 19 -4.01 -1.31 5.28
N ALA A 20 -3.23 -0.22 5.23
CA ALA A 20 -1.78 -0.26 5.36
C ALA A 20 -1.34 -0.75 6.75
N LEU A 21 -1.94 -0.24 7.82
CA LEU A 21 -1.67 -0.65 9.20
C LEU A 21 -1.92 -2.15 9.39
N LEU A 22 -3.06 -2.67 8.93
CA LEU A 22 -3.41 -4.09 8.99
C LEU A 22 -2.36 -4.98 8.31
N CYS A 23 -1.85 -4.53 7.15
CA CYS A 23 -0.79 -5.26 6.43
C CYS A 23 0.55 -5.22 7.16
N LEU A 24 0.91 -4.09 7.77
CA LEU A 24 2.13 -3.94 8.58
C LEU A 24 2.09 -4.82 9.85
N ILE A 25 0.95 -4.86 10.54
CA ILE A 25 0.69 -5.72 11.71
C ILE A 25 0.82 -7.20 11.34
N ALA A 26 0.17 -7.60 10.25
CA ALA A 26 0.16 -8.98 9.77
C ALA A 26 1.47 -9.40 9.10
N ARG A 27 2.30 -8.43 8.68
CA ARG A 27 3.50 -8.61 7.83
C ARG A 27 3.19 -9.23 6.47
N GLU A 28 2.06 -8.85 5.92
CA GLU A 28 1.58 -9.30 4.62
C GLU A 28 1.41 -8.10 3.67
N HIS A 29 0.89 -8.33 2.47
CA HIS A 29 0.80 -7.35 1.38
C HIS A 29 -0.66 -7.12 0.96
N CYS A 30 -1.00 -6.01 0.32
CA CYS A 30 -2.39 -5.76 -0.10
C CYS A 30 -2.50 -5.38 -1.57
N LEU A 31 -3.73 -5.49 -2.06
CA LEU A 31 -4.16 -4.95 -3.35
C LEU A 31 -5.16 -3.82 -3.07
N ILE A 32 -4.90 -2.63 -3.57
CA ILE A 32 -5.85 -1.53 -3.51
C ILE A 32 -6.28 -1.21 -4.94
N SER A 33 -7.58 -1.14 -5.14
CA SER A 33 -8.18 -0.87 -6.45
C SER A 33 -9.00 0.41 -6.37
N THR A 34 -8.98 1.16 -7.45
CA THR A 34 -9.74 2.40 -7.61
C THR A 34 -10.10 2.56 -9.08
N GLU A 35 -10.76 3.64 -9.45
CA GLU A 35 -11.05 3.95 -10.85
C GLU A 35 -9.76 4.13 -11.66
N PRO A 36 -9.70 3.72 -12.94
CA PRO A 36 -8.47 3.77 -13.73
C PRO A 36 -7.84 5.17 -13.81
N ASP A 37 -8.66 6.22 -13.80
CA ASP A 37 -8.21 7.60 -13.93
C ASP A 37 -7.57 8.16 -12.63
N SER A 38 -7.90 7.56 -11.47
CA SER A 38 -7.41 8.00 -10.15
C SER A 38 -6.28 7.15 -9.58
N VAL A 39 -5.73 6.19 -10.35
CA VAL A 39 -4.63 5.33 -9.89
C VAL A 39 -3.37 6.14 -9.53
N ASP A 40 -3.10 7.22 -10.26
CA ASP A 40 -1.96 8.11 -10.02
C ASP A 40 -2.13 8.93 -8.73
N GLU A 41 -3.32 9.48 -8.51
CA GLU A 41 -3.68 10.19 -7.28
C GLU A 41 -3.60 9.25 -6.07
N LEU A 42 -4.18 8.06 -6.17
CA LEU A 42 -4.07 7.04 -5.13
C LEU A 42 -2.61 6.67 -4.81
N ALA A 43 -1.73 6.59 -5.83
CA ALA A 43 -0.32 6.27 -5.61
C ALA A 43 0.40 7.38 -4.83
N GLU A 44 0.14 8.64 -5.14
CA GLU A 44 0.73 9.77 -4.41
C GLU A 44 0.12 9.91 -3.01
N GLU A 45 -1.19 9.70 -2.84
CA GLU A 45 -1.85 9.66 -1.52
C GLU A 45 -1.22 8.58 -0.63
N LEU A 46 -1.07 7.35 -1.13
CA LEU A 46 -0.46 6.25 -0.36
C LEU A 46 1.03 6.50 -0.06
N ARG A 47 1.71 7.28 -0.90
CA ARG A 47 3.08 7.73 -0.61
C ARG A 47 3.08 8.76 0.53
N LEU A 48 2.11 9.66 0.57
CA LEU A 48 1.93 10.57 1.69
C LEU A 48 1.55 9.81 2.96
N VAL A 49 0.62 8.86 2.91
CA VAL A 49 0.29 7.95 4.02
C VAL A 49 1.55 7.23 4.55
N ALA A 50 2.37 6.67 3.66
CA ALA A 50 3.60 5.98 4.06
C ALA A 50 4.54 6.90 4.85
N SER A 51 4.68 8.16 4.44
CA SER A 51 5.61 9.12 5.06
C SER A 51 5.03 9.87 6.27
N LYS A 52 3.81 10.40 6.16
CA LYS A 52 3.10 11.15 7.22
C LYS A 52 2.59 10.24 8.34
N THR A 53 2.00 9.09 8.00
CA THR A 53 1.35 8.20 8.98
C THR A 53 2.29 7.15 9.56
N PHE A 54 3.21 6.60 8.76
CA PHE A 54 4.09 5.50 9.20
C PHE A 54 5.59 5.84 9.22
N ASN A 55 5.99 7.03 8.74
CA ASN A 55 7.40 7.43 8.62
C ASN A 55 8.27 6.40 7.84
N LEU A 56 7.68 5.79 6.80
CA LEU A 56 8.31 4.79 5.95
C LEU A 56 8.67 5.38 4.59
N SER A 57 9.81 4.94 4.05
CA SER A 57 10.21 5.30 2.68
C SER A 57 9.41 4.50 1.65
N SER A 58 8.84 5.19 0.66
CA SER A 58 8.08 4.58 -0.43
C SER A 58 8.79 4.69 -1.78
N ALA A 59 8.53 3.74 -2.67
CA ALA A 59 8.88 3.81 -4.08
C ALA A 59 7.66 3.47 -4.93
N ILE A 60 7.40 4.28 -5.96
CA ILE A 60 6.30 4.09 -6.91
C ILE A 60 6.88 3.49 -8.19
N ILE A 61 6.25 2.42 -8.67
CA ILE A 61 6.63 1.73 -9.90
C ILE A 61 5.41 1.66 -10.81
N SER A 62 5.52 2.23 -12.00
CA SER A 62 4.50 2.11 -13.05
C SER A 62 4.77 0.86 -13.87
N CYS A 63 3.85 -0.10 -13.86
CA CYS A 63 3.96 -1.28 -14.70
C CYS A 63 3.16 -1.10 -16.00
N HIS A 64 3.64 -1.69 -17.08
CA HIS A 64 3.00 -1.67 -18.39
C HIS A 64 3.47 -2.86 -19.22
N ALA A 65 2.86 -3.12 -20.38
CA ALA A 65 3.12 -4.30 -21.21
C ALA A 65 4.59 -4.48 -21.67
N HIS A 66 5.41 -3.44 -21.59
CA HIS A 66 6.83 -3.46 -21.97
C HIS A 66 7.80 -3.30 -20.80
N THR A 67 7.32 -3.36 -19.54
CA THR A 67 8.17 -3.19 -18.36
C THR A 67 9.23 -4.28 -18.32
N THR A 68 10.49 -3.89 -18.18
CA THR A 68 11.59 -4.85 -18.14
C THR A 68 11.87 -5.29 -16.70
N LEU A 69 12.53 -6.45 -16.54
CA LEU A 69 12.96 -6.92 -15.21
C LEU A 69 13.95 -5.95 -14.54
N ASP A 70 14.78 -5.27 -15.33
CA ASP A 70 15.77 -4.31 -14.83
C ASP A 70 15.11 -3.01 -14.39
N GLU A 71 14.13 -2.52 -15.15
CA GLU A 71 13.29 -1.38 -14.79
C GLU A 71 12.49 -1.65 -13.52
N PHE A 72 11.85 -2.82 -13.41
CA PHE A 72 11.17 -3.24 -12.19
C PHE A 72 12.13 -3.28 -11.00
N ALA A 73 13.32 -3.88 -11.17
CA ALA A 73 14.29 -3.98 -10.10
C ALA A 73 14.85 -2.61 -9.67
N THR A 74 15.15 -1.73 -10.61
CA THR A 74 15.68 -0.39 -10.33
C THR A 74 14.62 0.51 -9.68
N GLY A 75 13.35 0.36 -10.07
CA GLY A 75 12.21 1.06 -9.47
C GLY A 75 11.95 0.74 -8.00
N LEU A 76 12.45 -0.40 -7.48
CA LEU A 76 12.28 -0.77 -6.06
C LEU A 76 13.18 0.01 -5.10
N PHE A 77 14.23 0.67 -5.62
CA PHE A 77 15.24 1.31 -4.79
C PHE A 77 14.91 2.76 -4.51
N VAL A 78 14.96 3.14 -3.22
CA VAL A 78 14.90 4.55 -2.83
C VAL A 78 16.26 5.17 -3.11
N HIS A 79 16.28 6.19 -3.96
CA HIS A 79 17.48 7.00 -4.15
C HIS A 79 17.65 7.85 -2.90
N PRO A 80 18.81 7.80 -2.20
CA PRO A 80 19.00 8.65 -1.05
C PRO A 80 18.83 10.10 -1.50
N ALA A 81 17.96 10.84 -0.82
CA ALA A 81 17.85 12.28 -0.99
C ALA A 81 19.28 12.84 -0.94
N ARG A 82 19.72 13.44 -2.04
CA ARG A 82 21.05 14.04 -2.15
C ARG A 82 21.15 15.05 -1.01
N ALA A 83 21.95 14.75 0.00
CA ALA A 83 22.26 15.72 1.04
C ALA A 83 22.71 17.01 0.32
N PRO A 84 22.18 18.19 0.69
CA PRO A 84 22.66 19.43 0.12
C PRO A 84 24.18 19.44 0.28
N PRO A 85 24.95 19.79 -0.76
CA PRO A 85 26.40 19.80 -0.66
C PRO A 85 26.77 20.70 0.51
N SER A 86 27.27 20.10 1.60
CA SER A 86 27.83 20.85 2.71
C SER A 86 28.79 21.89 2.11
N PRO A 87 28.68 23.18 2.51
CA PRO A 87 29.48 24.23 1.90
C PRO A 87 30.95 23.81 1.99
N ALA A 88 31.62 23.87 0.84
CA ALA A 88 33.00 23.46 0.69
C ALA A 88 33.84 24.06 1.82
N ASN A 89 34.28 23.19 2.72
CA ASN A 89 35.20 23.58 3.78
C ASN A 89 36.54 23.84 3.08
N THR A 90 36.75 25.09 2.69
CA THR A 90 38.00 25.61 2.14
C THR A 90 39.04 25.43 3.24
N ARG A 91 39.73 24.28 3.21
CA ARG A 91 40.93 24.07 4.02
C ARG A 91 41.97 25.09 3.56
N SER A 92 42.04 26.18 4.33
CA SER A 92 43.14 27.12 4.35
C SER A 92 44.44 26.34 4.54
N VAL A 93 45.28 26.35 3.50
CA VAL A 93 46.67 25.89 3.54
C VAL A 93 47.43 26.86 4.45
N SER A 94 47.82 26.39 5.63
CA SER A 94 48.72 27.13 6.53
C SER A 94 50.18 26.80 6.16
N PRO A 95 51.04 27.78 5.82
CA PRO A 95 52.44 27.55 5.48
C PRO A 95 53.40 27.85 6.65
N TYR A 96 54.59 27.22 6.62
CA TYR A 96 55.78 27.35 7.49
C TYR A 96 55.66 26.68 8.89
N ARG A 97 56.63 25.87 9.38
CA ARG A 97 58.11 26.07 9.49
C ARG A 97 58.82 24.72 9.84
N PRO A 98 60.15 24.62 10.11
CA PRO A 98 61.11 23.94 9.24
C PRO A 98 61.85 22.72 9.85
N ARG A 99 62.54 22.04 8.92
CA ARG A 99 63.60 21.02 9.03
C ARG A 99 64.68 21.33 10.08
N HIS A 100 65.02 20.34 10.90
CA HIS A 100 66.32 20.26 11.59
C HIS A 100 66.82 18.80 11.59
N GLU A 101 68.04 18.62 11.08
CA GLU A 101 68.85 17.40 11.18
C GLU A 101 69.49 17.31 12.57
N GLN A 102 69.64 16.09 13.10
CA GLN A 102 70.84 15.73 13.84
C GLN A 102 71.09 14.21 13.83
N SER A 103 72.24 13.87 13.26
CA SER A 103 72.91 12.57 13.25
C SER A 103 73.40 12.21 14.65
N GLN A 104 73.30 10.92 15.04
CA GLN A 104 74.32 10.26 15.85
C GLN A 104 74.55 8.81 15.40
N LEU A 105 75.83 8.48 15.35
CA LEU A 105 76.48 7.26 14.90
C LEU A 105 76.55 6.21 16.03
N SER A 106 76.47 4.91 15.73
CA SER A 106 77.53 3.95 16.12
C SER A 106 77.28 2.54 15.61
N ALA A 107 78.40 1.91 15.25
CA ALA A 107 78.57 0.66 14.52
C ALA A 107 78.79 -0.55 15.45
N GLY A 108 78.69 -1.77 14.88
CA GLY A 108 79.39 -2.96 15.38
C GLY A 108 78.59 -4.26 15.34
N GLY A 109 78.84 -5.14 14.36
CA GLY A 109 78.52 -6.59 14.44
C GLY A 109 79.57 -7.34 15.29
N PRO A 110 79.82 -8.67 15.13
CA PRO A 110 79.10 -9.73 14.38
C PRO A 110 78.98 -11.10 15.15
N ALA A 111 78.47 -12.15 14.46
CA ALA A 111 78.74 -13.61 14.61
C ALA A 111 78.33 -14.33 15.93
N SER A 112 78.07 -15.64 16.03
CA SER A 112 77.80 -16.80 15.17
C SER A 112 77.52 -17.99 16.12
N SER A 113 76.76 -19.00 15.66
CA SER A 113 76.80 -20.43 16.11
C SER A 113 76.29 -20.75 17.52
N SER A 114 75.76 -21.93 17.87
CA SER A 114 75.24 -23.14 17.22
C SER A 114 74.68 -23.99 18.39
N GLY A 115 73.68 -24.84 18.14
CA GLY A 115 73.17 -25.73 19.20
C GLY A 115 71.93 -26.55 18.79
N SER A 116 72.08 -27.37 17.76
CA SER A 116 71.10 -28.39 17.34
C SER A 116 71.20 -29.68 18.16
N TYR A 117 70.09 -30.36 18.49
CA TYR A 117 69.99 -31.83 18.55
C TYR A 117 68.53 -32.30 18.26
N PHE A 118 68.38 -33.10 17.21
CA PHE A 118 67.19 -33.78 16.61
C PHE A 118 66.78 -35.07 17.40
N PRO A 119 65.83 -35.97 16.97
CA PRO A 119 64.80 -35.97 15.89
C PRO A 119 63.42 -36.62 16.26
N LEU A 120 62.45 -36.60 15.32
CA LEU A 120 61.58 -37.73 14.83
C LEU A 120 60.10 -37.34 14.55
N SER A 121 59.69 -37.48 13.29
CA SER A 121 58.30 -37.47 12.74
C SER A 121 57.60 -38.84 13.00
N PRO A 122 56.26 -39.09 12.81
CA PRO A 122 55.40 -38.64 11.68
C PRO A 122 53.91 -38.29 11.94
N SER A 123 53.34 -37.53 10.98
CA SER A 123 51.96 -37.21 10.51
C SER A 123 50.72 -38.04 10.95
N PRO A 124 49.48 -37.73 10.50
CA PRO A 124 48.76 -36.47 10.17
C PRO A 124 47.33 -36.41 10.80
N ARG A 125 46.60 -35.28 10.72
CA ARG A 125 45.11 -35.25 10.52
C ARG A 125 44.52 -33.84 10.35
N ILE A 126 43.96 -33.62 9.15
CA ILE A 126 42.61 -33.08 8.86
C ILE A 126 42.31 -31.60 9.21
N GLY A 127 42.40 -30.77 8.17
CA GLY A 127 41.43 -29.75 7.72
C GLY A 127 40.56 -29.01 8.75
N GLY A 128 40.97 -27.77 9.08
CA GLY A 128 40.10 -26.71 9.62
C GLY A 128 39.88 -25.61 8.57
N PRO A 129 38.72 -24.93 8.56
CA PRO A 129 38.28 -24.10 7.44
C PRO A 129 39.02 -22.76 7.35
N ILE A 130 39.30 -22.36 6.11
CA ILE A 130 39.85 -21.08 5.71
C ILE A 130 38.84 -19.97 6.01
N SER A 131 39.20 -19.02 6.86
CA SER A 131 38.46 -17.77 7.04
C SER A 131 38.80 -16.81 5.89
N PRO A 132 37.83 -16.15 5.23
CA PRO A 132 38.14 -15.22 4.16
C PRO A 132 38.73 -13.92 4.74
N ILE A 133 39.88 -13.55 4.17
CA ILE A 133 40.63 -12.32 4.44
C ILE A 133 39.75 -11.12 4.07
N SER A 134 39.44 -10.27 5.05
CA SER A 134 38.90 -8.93 4.80
C SER A 134 40.05 -8.00 4.37
N PRO A 135 39.96 -7.27 3.24
CA PRO A 135 40.98 -6.31 2.88
C PRO A 135 40.90 -5.06 3.79
N SER A 136 42.04 -4.69 4.35
CA SER A 136 42.24 -3.53 5.22
C SER A 136 42.03 -2.21 4.48
N ALA A 137 41.32 -1.31 5.15
CA ALA A 137 41.02 0.06 4.74
C ALA A 137 42.28 0.89 4.50
N GLY A 138 42.27 1.63 3.40
CA GLY A 138 43.31 2.58 3.01
C GLY A 138 42.92 3.35 1.76
N GLY A 139 41.77 4.03 1.81
CA GLY A 139 41.29 4.89 0.73
C GLY A 139 40.07 5.67 1.18
N SER A 140 40.16 7.00 1.12
CA SER A 140 39.06 7.93 1.32
C SER A 140 37.93 7.62 0.34
N SER A 141 36.97 6.80 0.76
CA SER A 141 35.77 6.51 0.00
C SER A 141 34.68 7.46 0.46
N SER A 142 34.17 8.27 -0.47
CA SER A 142 32.77 8.64 -0.44
C SER A 142 31.98 7.35 -0.21
N GLN A 143 31.26 7.25 0.91
CA GLN A 143 30.37 6.12 1.15
C GLN A 143 29.35 6.10 0.02
N ILE A 144 29.56 5.21 -0.97
CA ILE A 144 28.52 4.88 -1.94
C ILE A 144 27.45 4.16 -1.13
N VAL A 145 26.42 4.89 -0.72
CA VAL A 145 25.24 4.33 -0.06
C VAL A 145 24.66 3.31 -1.05
N GLN A 146 24.72 2.03 -0.69
CA GLN A 146 24.17 0.98 -1.54
C GLN A 146 22.65 1.22 -1.69
N PRO A 147 22.10 1.07 -2.91
CA PRO A 147 20.66 1.20 -3.12
C PRO A 147 19.94 0.17 -2.25
N ARG A 148 19.00 0.62 -1.43
CA ARG A 148 18.18 -0.24 -0.57
C ARG A 148 16.74 -0.23 -1.07
N ILE A 149 16.08 -1.38 -0.98
CA ILE A 149 14.66 -1.50 -1.34
C ILE A 149 13.85 -0.62 -0.38
N ALA A 150 12.85 0.07 -0.92
CA ALA A 150 11.91 0.87 -0.13
C ALA A 150 11.20 0.05 0.95
N ASN A 151 10.76 0.71 2.01
CA ASN A 151 9.90 0.05 3.01
C ASN A 151 8.51 -0.23 2.43
N VAL A 152 7.98 0.69 1.65
CA VAL A 152 6.70 0.57 0.96
C VAL A 152 6.93 0.60 -0.55
N VAL A 153 6.45 -0.40 -1.26
CA VAL A 153 6.49 -0.43 -2.73
C VAL A 153 5.06 -0.32 -3.24
N LEU A 154 4.80 0.73 -4.02
CA LEU A 154 3.52 1.00 -4.66
C LEU A 154 3.66 0.63 -6.14
N ALA A 155 3.10 -0.52 -6.52
CA ALA A 155 3.19 -1.05 -7.87
C ALA A 155 1.88 -0.80 -8.62
N LYS A 156 1.87 0.22 -9.48
CA LYS A 156 0.73 0.55 -10.34
C LYS A 156 0.64 -0.42 -11.51
N ASP A 157 -0.59 -0.77 -11.87
CA ASP A 157 -0.94 -1.52 -13.09
C ASP A 157 -0.16 -2.83 -13.23
N LEU A 158 0.06 -3.51 -12.08
CA LEU A 158 0.83 -4.75 -12.02
C LEU A 158 0.20 -5.87 -12.88
N ASP A 159 -1.11 -5.77 -13.14
CA ASP A 159 -1.88 -6.62 -14.04
C ASP A 159 -1.47 -6.44 -15.51
N GLY A 160 -1.09 -5.23 -15.93
CA GLY A 160 -0.56 -4.92 -17.25
C GLY A 160 0.91 -5.34 -17.48
N ALA A 161 1.62 -5.72 -16.41
CA ALA A 161 3.03 -6.10 -16.49
C ALA A 161 3.24 -7.45 -17.20
N PRO A 162 4.37 -7.66 -17.91
CA PRO A 162 4.73 -8.96 -18.46
C PRO A 162 4.78 -10.05 -17.39
N ARG A 163 4.47 -11.30 -17.79
CA ARG A 163 4.49 -12.46 -16.87
C ARG A 163 5.80 -12.61 -16.10
N ALA A 164 6.94 -12.27 -16.71
CA ALA A 164 8.24 -12.31 -16.05
C ALA A 164 8.34 -11.31 -14.87
N VAL A 165 7.83 -10.08 -15.04
CA VAL A 165 7.79 -9.05 -14.00
C VAL A 165 6.85 -9.47 -12.88
N GLN A 166 5.67 -10.01 -13.21
CA GLN A 166 4.73 -10.54 -12.22
C GLN A 166 5.33 -11.69 -11.40
N ILE A 167 6.11 -12.57 -12.04
CA ILE A 167 6.85 -13.64 -11.34
C ILE A 167 7.92 -13.05 -10.42
N GLN A 168 8.64 -12.02 -10.86
CA GLN A 168 9.64 -11.35 -10.03
C GLN A 168 9.01 -10.67 -8.81
N ALA A 169 7.87 -10.01 -8.98
CA ALA A 169 7.08 -9.47 -7.89
C ALA A 169 6.67 -10.59 -6.93
N LEU A 170 6.12 -11.71 -7.43
CA LEU A 170 5.75 -12.87 -6.62
C LEU A 170 6.94 -13.43 -5.82
N GLU A 171 8.12 -13.51 -6.43
CA GLU A 171 9.34 -13.95 -5.75
C GLU A 171 9.75 -12.98 -4.65
N LEU A 172 9.64 -11.68 -4.88
CA LEU A 172 9.87 -10.64 -3.87
C LEU A 172 8.90 -10.78 -2.68
N LEU A 173 7.60 -10.97 -2.92
CA LEU A 173 6.60 -11.19 -1.85
C LEU A 173 6.92 -12.46 -1.05
N ARG A 174 7.29 -13.55 -1.72
CA ARG A 174 7.52 -14.85 -1.08
C ARG A 174 8.84 -14.93 -0.33
N THR A 175 9.92 -14.40 -0.90
CA THR A 175 11.28 -14.58 -0.40
C THR A 175 11.84 -13.35 0.29
N ARG A 176 11.17 -12.20 0.15
CA ARG A 176 11.66 -10.88 0.55
C ARG A 176 13.04 -10.56 -0.04
N ARG A 177 13.33 -11.10 -1.23
CA ARG A 177 14.58 -10.91 -1.94
C ARG A 177 14.29 -10.66 -3.40
N ILE A 178 15.11 -9.82 -4.01
CA ILE A 178 15.15 -9.65 -5.45
C ILE A 178 16.56 -9.95 -5.97
N PHE A 179 16.59 -10.67 -7.08
CA PHE A 179 17.81 -11.01 -7.79
C PHE A 179 18.00 -10.03 -8.95
N THR A 180 19.04 -9.22 -8.88
CA THR A 180 19.48 -8.37 -9.99
C THR A 180 20.64 -9.06 -10.72
N ARG A 181 21.04 -8.52 -11.88
CA ARG A 181 22.19 -9.04 -12.63
C ARG A 181 23.49 -9.09 -11.81
N THR A 182 23.64 -8.18 -10.86
CA THR A 182 24.91 -7.93 -10.16
C THR A 182 24.86 -8.24 -8.66
N SER A 183 23.68 -8.41 -8.08
CA SER A 183 23.53 -8.59 -6.63
C SER A 183 22.17 -9.15 -6.23
N VAL A 184 22.11 -9.73 -5.03
CA VAL A 184 20.85 -10.12 -4.38
C VAL A 184 20.55 -9.10 -3.29
N GLN A 185 19.38 -8.47 -3.38
CA GLN A 185 18.95 -7.44 -2.44
C GLN A 185 17.81 -7.98 -1.59
N THR A 186 17.92 -7.83 -0.27
CA THR A 186 16.88 -8.27 0.67
C THR A 186 16.00 -7.08 1.05
N ALA A 187 14.69 -7.26 1.02
CA ALA A 187 13.74 -6.24 1.44
C ALA A 187 13.88 -5.93 2.94
N PRO A 188 13.56 -4.69 3.37
CA PRO A 188 13.64 -4.33 4.78
C PRO A 188 12.79 -5.22 5.69
N LYS A 189 13.06 -5.19 7.01
CA LYS A 189 12.26 -5.96 7.99
C LYS A 189 10.78 -5.57 7.95
N GLN A 190 10.52 -4.27 7.91
CA GLN A 190 9.22 -3.68 7.62
C GLN A 190 9.15 -3.41 6.12
N PHE A 191 8.47 -4.32 5.44
CA PHE A 191 8.30 -4.28 4.01
C PHE A 191 6.82 -4.48 3.70
N LEU A 192 6.24 -3.52 3.00
CA LEU A 192 4.87 -3.53 2.51
C LEU A 192 4.92 -3.36 1.00
N PHE A 193 4.24 -4.25 0.29
CA PHE A 193 4.01 -4.15 -1.13
C PHE A 193 2.52 -3.94 -1.33
N ILE A 194 2.16 -2.90 -2.07
CA ILE A 194 0.78 -2.56 -2.41
C ILE A 194 0.67 -2.60 -3.93
N ALA A 195 -0.15 -3.51 -4.44
CA ALA A 195 -0.53 -3.49 -5.85
C ALA A 195 -1.69 -2.50 -6.04
N LEU A 196 -1.51 -1.52 -6.92
CA LEU A 196 -2.52 -0.54 -7.30
C LEU A 196 -3.06 -0.93 -8.66
N VAL A 197 -4.36 -1.20 -8.75
CA VAL A 197 -4.98 -1.72 -9.98
C VAL A 197 -6.24 -0.91 -10.29
N GLY A 198 -6.27 -0.28 -11.46
CA GLY A 198 -7.49 0.35 -11.98
C GLY A 198 -8.57 -0.68 -12.27
N ALA A 199 -9.78 -0.48 -11.77
CA ALA A 199 -10.94 -1.32 -12.06
C ALA A 199 -12.21 -0.48 -12.08
N SER A 200 -13.29 -0.99 -12.68
CA SER A 200 -14.57 -0.27 -12.74
C SER A 200 -15.37 -0.34 -11.44
N SER A 201 -15.06 -1.29 -10.56
CA SER A 201 -15.73 -1.45 -9.26
C SER A 201 -14.97 -2.40 -8.32
N GLY A 202 -15.44 -2.41 -7.07
CA GLY A 202 -14.98 -3.34 -6.03
C GLY A 202 -14.99 -4.79 -6.49
N GLY A 203 -13.87 -5.46 -6.27
CA GLY A 203 -13.75 -6.87 -6.61
C GLY A 203 -13.69 -7.18 -8.10
N GLN A 204 -13.48 -6.18 -8.99
CA GLN A 204 -13.16 -6.40 -10.40
C GLN A 204 -11.66 -6.31 -10.72
N ALA A 205 -10.84 -5.79 -9.80
CA ALA A 205 -9.40 -5.79 -9.99
C ALA A 205 -8.85 -7.23 -10.11
N ARG A 206 -8.00 -7.47 -11.11
CA ARG A 206 -7.44 -8.80 -11.42
C ARG A 206 -5.95 -8.73 -11.61
N VAL A 207 -5.22 -9.47 -10.79
CA VAL A 207 -3.85 -9.89 -11.09
C VAL A 207 -3.82 -11.39 -11.40
N THR A 208 -2.65 -11.93 -11.76
CA THR A 208 -2.53 -13.38 -11.95
C THR A 208 -2.97 -14.15 -10.69
N PRO A 209 -3.59 -15.34 -10.84
CA PRO A 209 -4.10 -16.10 -9.69
C PRO A 209 -3.07 -16.34 -8.59
N HIS A 210 -1.81 -16.53 -8.96
CA HIS A 210 -0.71 -16.77 -8.03
C HIS A 210 -0.35 -15.53 -7.22
N LEU A 211 -0.24 -14.35 -7.85
CA LEU A 211 -0.03 -13.08 -7.14
C LEU A 211 -1.20 -12.77 -6.22
N ASN A 212 -2.41 -12.98 -6.73
CA ASN A 212 -3.64 -12.76 -6.00
C ASN A 212 -3.69 -13.56 -4.68
N ASP A 213 -3.15 -14.78 -4.66
CA ASP A 213 -3.10 -15.62 -3.47
C ASP A 213 -2.13 -15.11 -2.40
N PHE A 214 -1.19 -14.23 -2.75
CA PHE A 214 -0.22 -13.62 -1.84
C PHE A 214 -0.68 -12.30 -1.24
N PHE A 215 -1.75 -11.69 -1.76
CA PHE A 215 -2.32 -10.49 -1.14
C PHE A 215 -3.22 -10.85 0.04
N TYR A 216 -2.97 -10.23 1.18
CA TYR A 216 -3.66 -10.45 2.44
C TYR A 216 -5.11 -10.04 2.38
N LEU A 217 -5.33 -8.82 1.90
CA LEU A 217 -6.61 -8.17 1.78
C LEU A 217 -6.62 -7.32 0.52
N SER A 218 -7.83 -6.98 0.09
CA SER A 218 -8.07 -5.95 -0.90
C SER A 218 -9.04 -4.90 -0.40
N HIS A 219 -8.89 -3.70 -0.93
CA HIS A 219 -9.77 -2.58 -0.66
C HIS A 219 -10.07 -1.84 -1.97
N TRP A 220 -11.35 -1.60 -2.21
CA TRP A 220 -11.81 -0.64 -3.20
C TRP A 220 -11.82 0.74 -2.58
N HIS A 221 -11.19 1.71 -3.24
CA HIS A 221 -11.15 3.11 -2.85
C HIS A 221 -11.92 3.91 -3.88
N ASP A 222 -12.94 4.62 -3.41
CA ASP A 222 -13.81 5.43 -4.25
C ASP A 222 -13.35 6.90 -4.15
N PRO A 223 -12.77 7.47 -5.22
CA PRO A 223 -12.23 8.82 -5.17
C PRO A 223 -13.31 9.90 -4.92
N GLU A 224 -14.57 9.64 -5.29
CA GLU A 224 -15.67 10.61 -5.08
C GLU A 224 -16.16 10.60 -3.63
N GLU A 225 -16.22 9.43 -2.99
CA GLU A 225 -16.72 9.28 -1.62
C GLU A 225 -15.62 9.45 -0.55
N ASP A 226 -14.45 8.85 -0.78
CA ASP A 226 -13.35 8.82 0.20
C ASP A 226 -12.41 10.05 0.08
N GLY A 227 -12.21 10.57 -1.13
CA GLY A 227 -11.29 11.66 -1.44
C GLY A 227 -9.80 11.34 -1.18
N PHE A 228 -8.94 12.37 -1.28
CA PHE A 228 -7.50 12.25 -1.04
C PHE A 228 -7.01 13.29 -0.02
N PRO A 229 -7.25 13.07 1.29
CA PRO A 229 -7.02 14.10 2.31
C PRO A 229 -5.60 14.66 2.32
N TYR A 230 -4.57 13.81 2.15
CA TYR A 230 -3.20 14.29 2.23
C TYR A 230 -2.74 15.02 0.96
N LEU A 231 -3.25 14.62 -0.20
CA LEU A 231 -3.02 15.34 -1.46
C LEU A 231 -3.73 16.69 -1.46
N ASP A 232 -4.98 16.74 -1.02
CA ASP A 232 -5.76 17.97 -0.91
C ASP A 232 -5.05 18.99 0.01
N GLU A 233 -4.56 18.54 1.17
CA GLU A 233 -3.74 19.37 2.07
C GLU A 233 -2.47 19.92 1.41
N GLU A 234 -1.81 19.13 0.57
CA GLU A 234 -0.55 19.52 -0.08
C GLU A 234 -0.81 20.51 -1.23
N LEU A 235 -1.92 20.34 -1.94
CA LEU A 235 -2.40 21.27 -2.96
C LEU A 235 -2.78 22.62 -2.34
N ASP A 236 -3.52 22.62 -1.22
CA ASP A 236 -3.92 23.83 -0.50
C ASP A 236 -2.72 24.64 0.03
N ARG A 237 -1.66 23.95 0.47
CA ARG A 237 -0.41 24.61 0.88
C ARG A 237 0.33 25.28 -0.29
N GLN A 238 0.25 24.68 -1.48
CA GLN A 238 0.90 25.21 -2.67
C GLN A 238 0.13 26.40 -3.26
N THR A 239 -1.20 26.41 -3.18
CA THR A 239 -2.04 27.52 -3.66
C THR A 239 -2.06 28.68 -2.67
N GLY A 240 -2.19 28.42 -1.36
CA GLY A 240 -2.19 29.47 -0.33
C GLY A 240 -0.86 30.21 -0.15
N ALA A 241 0.25 29.67 -0.68
CA ALA A 241 1.55 30.35 -0.70
C ALA A 241 1.72 31.36 -1.86
N ASN A 242 0.79 31.41 -2.82
CA ASN A 242 0.86 32.29 -3.99
C ASN A 242 -0.01 33.55 -3.90
N ASP A 243 -0.80 33.71 -2.82
CA ASP A 243 -1.70 34.87 -2.65
C ASP A 243 -1.04 36.08 -1.94
N ASP A 244 0.22 35.98 -1.52
CA ASP A 244 0.93 37.04 -0.80
C ASP A 244 1.97 37.84 -1.63
N ASP A 245 2.17 37.56 -2.93
CA ASP A 245 3.12 38.31 -3.78
C ASP A 245 2.53 38.76 -5.14
N ASP A 246 2.16 40.05 -5.15
CA ASP A 246 2.33 41.05 -6.22
C ASP A 246 1.49 41.05 -7.52
N ASP A 247 0.86 42.21 -7.74
CA ASP A 247 0.31 42.74 -8.99
C ASP A 247 1.40 42.77 -10.09
N GLY A 248 1.35 41.88 -11.08
CA GLY A 248 2.36 41.94 -12.15
C GLY A 248 2.27 40.92 -13.27
N ALA A 249 1.33 41.14 -14.19
CA ALA A 249 1.33 40.71 -15.60
C ALA A 249 2.34 39.62 -16.06
N SER A 250 1.82 38.46 -16.48
CA SER A 250 1.94 37.89 -17.85
C SER A 250 2.23 36.37 -17.94
N THR A 251 1.25 35.68 -18.53
CA THR A 251 1.35 34.74 -19.67
C THR A 251 2.02 33.36 -19.55
N THR A 252 1.27 32.38 -20.08
CA THR A 252 1.65 31.03 -20.58
C THR A 252 1.80 29.96 -19.49
N SER A 253 1.20 28.77 -19.53
CA SER A 253 0.33 28.10 -20.50
C SER A 253 -0.46 26.98 -19.81
N SER A 254 -1.60 26.69 -20.42
CA SER A 254 -2.58 25.64 -20.21
C SER A 254 -2.05 24.21 -20.04
N THR A 255 -2.60 23.47 -19.08
CA THR A 255 -3.24 22.12 -19.27
C THR A 255 -4.20 21.90 -18.08
N SER A 256 -5.45 22.35 -18.19
CA SER A 256 -6.63 21.51 -18.49
C SER A 256 -7.13 20.68 -17.30
N VAL A 257 -7.94 21.31 -16.44
CA VAL A 257 -8.81 20.64 -15.46
C VAL A 257 -10.24 20.71 -16.01
N VAL A 258 -10.83 19.58 -16.36
CA VAL A 258 -12.26 19.52 -16.73
C VAL A 258 -13.03 19.06 -15.50
N LYS A 259 -13.45 20.03 -14.68
CA LYS A 259 -14.43 19.85 -13.61
C LYS A 259 -15.82 19.87 -14.23
N LEU A 260 -16.35 18.71 -14.62
CA LEU A 260 -17.69 18.61 -15.20
C LEU A 260 -18.74 18.44 -14.09
N SER A 261 -19.16 19.56 -13.50
CA SER A 261 -20.41 19.62 -12.73
C SER A 261 -21.57 19.77 -13.71
N ASN A 262 -22.45 18.77 -13.83
CA ASN A 262 -23.68 18.90 -14.60
C ASN A 262 -24.91 18.72 -13.70
N ARG A 263 -25.51 19.84 -13.30
CA ARG A 263 -26.91 19.88 -12.85
C ARG A 263 -27.75 20.61 -13.90
N HIS A 264 -28.72 19.86 -14.42
CA HIS A 264 -30.02 20.25 -14.95
C HIS A 264 -30.26 21.73 -15.34
N SER A 265 -30.62 21.96 -16.60
CA SER A 265 -31.65 22.94 -16.97
C SER A 265 -32.30 22.61 -18.32
N SER A 266 -33.62 22.51 -18.25
CA SER A 266 -34.63 22.26 -19.28
C SER A 266 -34.90 23.45 -20.21
N LEU A 267 -35.27 23.19 -21.46
CA LEU A 267 -36.11 24.01 -22.37
C LEU A 267 -36.67 23.02 -23.43
N GLY A 268 -37.92 22.98 -23.89
CA GLY A 268 -39.15 23.75 -23.69
C GLY A 268 -40.05 23.51 -24.92
N THR A 269 -41.34 23.22 -24.74
CA THR A 269 -42.35 23.32 -25.83
C THR A 269 -43.73 23.71 -25.26
N THR A 270 -44.40 24.62 -25.99
CA THR A 270 -45.68 25.36 -25.83
C THR A 270 -46.95 24.45 -25.77
N PRO A 271 -48.21 24.90 -25.49
CA PRO A 271 -48.82 26.20 -25.88
C PRO A 271 -49.89 26.91 -24.98
N THR A 272 -50.04 28.22 -25.28
CA THR A 272 -51.22 29.12 -25.35
C THR A 272 -52.36 29.06 -24.29
N THR A 273 -52.72 30.22 -23.71
CA THR A 273 -54.10 30.83 -23.70
C THR A 273 -54.27 32.02 -22.73
N THR A 274 -54.55 33.20 -23.32
CA THR A 274 -55.30 34.41 -22.88
C THR A 274 -55.22 35.01 -21.47
N GLY A 275 -54.95 36.33 -21.43
CA GLY A 275 -55.91 37.29 -20.86
C GLY A 275 -55.39 38.37 -19.89
N LEU A 276 -55.39 39.65 -20.36
CA LEU A 276 -55.67 40.92 -19.65
C LEU A 276 -54.74 41.30 -18.45
N GLY A 277 -54.17 42.50 -18.25
CA GLY A 277 -54.19 43.82 -18.89
C GLY A 277 -53.62 44.86 -17.89
N LEU A 278 -52.98 45.93 -18.42
CA LEU A 278 -52.76 47.28 -17.82
C LEU A 278 -51.64 47.49 -16.75
N PRO A 279 -51.14 48.75 -16.58
CA PRO A 279 -49.70 49.05 -16.64
C PRO A 279 -49.04 49.55 -15.32
N SER A 280 -47.72 49.69 -15.42
CA SER A 280 -46.70 50.29 -14.54
C SER A 280 -47.12 51.25 -13.43
N LEU A 281 -46.40 51.21 -12.30
CA LEU A 281 -45.95 52.39 -11.55
C LEU A 281 -44.79 52.04 -10.61
N ASP A 282 -43.69 52.79 -10.77
CA ASP A 282 -42.54 52.87 -9.87
C ASP A 282 -42.94 53.32 -8.46
N HIS A 283 -42.42 52.63 -7.44
CA HIS A 283 -42.16 53.26 -6.14
C HIS A 283 -40.97 52.64 -5.42
N HIS A 284 -39.91 53.44 -5.32
CA HIS A 284 -38.78 53.26 -4.42
C HIS A 284 -39.23 53.35 -2.96
N GLN A 285 -38.90 52.32 -2.17
CA GLN A 285 -38.81 52.44 -0.72
C GLN A 285 -37.60 51.60 -0.25
N PRO A 286 -36.62 52.19 0.48
CA PRO A 286 -35.44 51.47 0.92
C PRO A 286 -35.74 50.66 2.19
N SER A 287 -35.43 49.36 2.16
CA SER A 287 -35.42 48.48 3.34
C SER A 287 -34.11 48.66 4.14
N PRO A 288 -34.13 48.49 5.47
CA PRO A 288 -33.02 48.85 6.34
C PRO A 288 -31.82 47.91 6.23
N LEU A 289 -30.64 48.47 6.52
CA LEU A 289 -29.32 47.84 6.56
C LEU A 289 -29.34 46.51 7.33
N TYR A 290 -29.08 45.40 6.62
CA TYR A 290 -28.71 44.12 7.22
C TYR A 290 -27.19 44.11 7.40
N GLU A 291 -26.75 44.25 8.64
CA GLU A 291 -25.36 44.10 9.05
C GLU A 291 -25.04 42.58 9.12
N PRO A 292 -24.06 42.06 8.37
CA PRO A 292 -23.71 40.65 8.44
C PRO A 292 -23.06 40.32 9.80
N PRO A 293 -23.36 39.14 10.39
CA PRO A 293 -22.75 38.76 11.66
C PRO A 293 -21.23 38.56 11.49
N PRO A 294 -20.43 38.80 12.54
CA PRO A 294 -18.98 38.72 12.46
C PRO A 294 -18.54 37.29 12.15
N HIS A 295 -17.65 37.17 11.16
CA HIS A 295 -16.95 35.94 10.80
C HIS A 295 -16.36 35.29 12.05
N SER A 296 -16.88 34.12 12.40
CA SER A 296 -16.21 33.21 13.34
C SER A 296 -14.84 32.83 12.75
N PRO A 297 -13.75 32.88 13.55
CA PRO A 297 -12.44 32.46 13.07
C PRO A 297 -12.49 30.99 12.64
N PRO A 298 -11.71 30.58 11.62
CA PRO A 298 -11.60 29.18 11.27
C PRO A 298 -11.15 28.39 12.50
N ASP A 299 -11.86 27.30 12.80
CA ASP A 299 -11.43 26.36 13.83
C ASP A 299 -9.96 25.97 13.56
N PRO A 300 -9.08 25.99 14.58
CA PRO A 300 -7.72 25.53 14.39
C PRO A 300 -7.77 24.06 13.95
N SER A 301 -7.18 23.78 12.79
CA SER A 301 -7.01 22.43 12.30
C SER A 301 -6.44 21.54 13.42
N PRO A 302 -6.94 20.29 13.56
CA PRO A 302 -6.43 19.40 14.59
C PRO A 302 -4.91 19.25 14.43
N PRO A 303 -4.15 19.22 15.55
CA PRO A 303 -2.70 19.06 15.47
C PRO A 303 -2.37 17.77 14.69
N PRO A 304 -1.34 17.78 13.84
CA PRO A 304 -0.98 16.60 13.06
C PRO A 304 -0.72 15.43 14.01
N SER A 305 -1.52 14.37 13.88
CA SER A 305 -1.34 13.15 14.65
C SER A 305 0.06 12.60 14.40
N LEU A 306 0.82 12.37 15.47
CA LEU A 306 2.18 11.83 15.37
C LEU A 306 2.19 10.51 14.59
N PRO A 307 3.19 10.25 13.73
CA PRO A 307 3.28 9.00 12.97
C PRO A 307 3.34 7.78 13.89
N PHE A 308 2.86 6.63 13.41
CA PHE A 308 3.03 5.35 14.10
C PHE A 308 4.51 5.00 14.24
N THR A 309 4.86 4.55 15.43
CA THR A 309 6.23 4.12 15.73
C THR A 309 6.36 2.60 15.60
N ASP A 310 7.58 2.14 15.28
CA ASP A 310 7.92 0.71 15.24
C ASP A 310 7.46 -0.11 16.47
N PRO A 311 7.61 0.36 17.72
CA PRO A 311 7.12 -0.37 18.89
C PRO A 311 5.60 -0.44 18.95
N GLU A 312 4.85 0.59 18.51
CA GLU A 312 3.38 0.55 18.46
C GLU A 312 2.91 -0.55 17.49
N ILE A 313 3.45 -0.56 16.27
CA ILE A 313 3.11 -1.59 15.26
C ILE A 313 3.51 -2.99 15.77
N SER A 314 4.66 -3.11 16.44
CA SER A 314 5.13 -4.37 17.02
C SER A 314 4.22 -4.85 18.15
N SER A 315 3.74 -3.94 18.99
CA SER A 315 2.78 -4.21 20.07
C SER A 315 1.44 -4.70 19.50
N LEU A 316 0.90 -4.01 18.48
CA LEU A 316 -0.32 -4.43 17.79
C LEU A 316 -0.16 -5.79 17.10
N SER A 317 1.00 -6.06 16.50
CA SER A 317 1.32 -7.38 15.92
C SER A 317 1.34 -8.49 16.98
N LEU A 318 1.88 -8.20 18.17
CA LEU A 318 1.85 -9.14 19.30
C LEU A 318 0.42 -9.39 19.78
N LEU A 319 -0.38 -8.33 19.96
CA LEU A 319 -1.78 -8.42 20.38
C LEU A 319 -2.64 -9.19 19.37
N SER A 320 -2.45 -8.96 18.07
CA SER A 320 -3.14 -9.71 17.00
C SER A 320 -2.84 -11.22 17.10
N ARG A 321 -1.59 -11.60 17.38
CA ARG A 321 -1.20 -13.01 17.52
C ARG A 321 -1.83 -13.68 18.74
N THR A 322 -1.94 -12.96 19.85
CA THR A 322 -2.49 -13.48 21.11
C THR A 322 -4.01 -13.39 21.19
N ALA A 323 -4.67 -12.62 20.32
CA ALA A 323 -6.11 -12.50 20.26
C ALA A 323 -6.80 -13.87 20.19
N HIS A 324 -7.74 -14.08 21.10
CA HIS A 324 -8.44 -15.34 21.27
C HIS A 324 -9.53 -15.49 20.20
N ALA A 325 -9.54 -16.63 19.51
CA ALA A 325 -10.63 -17.01 18.63
C ALA A 325 -11.35 -18.22 19.26
N PRO A 326 -12.52 -18.02 19.88
CA PRO A 326 -13.31 -19.11 20.42
C PRO A 326 -13.61 -20.16 19.35
N ILE A 327 -13.80 -21.42 19.77
CA ILE A 327 -14.09 -22.55 18.87
C ILE A 327 -15.34 -22.29 18.03
N SER A 328 -16.33 -21.58 18.58
CA SER A 328 -17.54 -21.16 17.86
C SER A 328 -17.23 -20.25 16.67
N ILE A 329 -16.27 -19.33 16.82
CA ILE A 329 -15.82 -18.41 15.77
C ILE A 329 -14.98 -19.14 14.73
N THR A 330 -14.09 -20.03 15.13
CA THR A 330 -13.34 -20.88 14.18
C THR A 330 -14.28 -21.77 13.36
N ARG A 331 -15.34 -22.30 13.98
CA ARG A 331 -16.39 -23.04 13.27
C ARG A 331 -17.16 -22.13 12.31
N TYR A 332 -17.50 -20.91 12.73
CA TYR A 332 -18.16 -19.92 11.88
C TYR A 332 -17.31 -19.61 10.63
N GLN A 333 -16.02 -19.34 10.79
CA GLN A 333 -15.07 -19.15 9.68
C GLN A 333 -15.04 -20.37 8.75
N SER A 334 -14.96 -21.58 9.29
CA SER A 334 -14.95 -22.81 8.48
C SER A 334 -16.27 -22.99 7.71
N ASN A 335 -17.41 -22.64 8.32
CA ASN A 335 -18.70 -22.69 7.65
C ASN A 335 -18.75 -21.68 6.51
N LEU A 336 -18.37 -20.42 6.74
CA LEU A 336 -18.29 -19.40 5.67
C LEU A 336 -17.44 -19.86 4.49
N THR A 337 -16.22 -20.37 4.75
CA THR A 337 -15.36 -20.91 3.69
C THR A 337 -16.01 -22.07 2.94
N SER A 338 -16.75 -22.93 3.65
CA SER A 338 -17.44 -24.07 3.03
C SER A 338 -18.58 -23.60 2.14
N PHE A 339 -19.40 -22.65 2.61
CA PHE A 339 -20.50 -22.07 1.84
C PHE A 339 -20.01 -21.29 0.62
N LEU A 340 -18.94 -20.48 0.76
CA LEU A 340 -18.31 -19.84 -0.38
C LEU A 340 -17.79 -20.88 -1.40
N ARG A 341 -17.21 -21.99 -0.92
CA ARG A 341 -16.76 -23.09 -1.79
C ARG A 341 -17.90 -23.82 -2.46
N THR A 342 -19.10 -23.86 -1.90
CA THR A 342 -20.29 -24.50 -2.49
C THR A 342 -21.21 -23.53 -3.23
N HIS A 343 -20.93 -22.23 -3.17
CA HIS A 343 -21.72 -21.21 -3.83
C HIS A 343 -21.74 -21.39 -5.35
N ARG A 344 -22.93 -21.25 -5.96
CA ARG A 344 -23.14 -21.57 -7.38
C ARG A 344 -22.46 -20.58 -8.31
N ALA A 345 -22.52 -19.29 -7.99
CA ALA A 345 -21.89 -18.24 -8.77
C ALA A 345 -20.35 -18.21 -8.65
N VAL A 346 -19.76 -18.98 -7.72
CA VAL A 346 -18.32 -18.96 -7.45
C VAL A 346 -17.61 -20.04 -8.26
N MET A 347 -16.57 -19.64 -8.99
CA MET A 347 -15.72 -20.54 -9.76
C MET A 347 -15.03 -21.59 -8.87
N PRO A 348 -15.02 -22.88 -9.26
CA PRO A 348 -14.29 -23.91 -8.53
C PRO A 348 -12.80 -23.58 -8.40
N GLY A 349 -12.24 -23.81 -7.21
CA GLY A 349 -10.80 -23.66 -6.94
C GLY A 349 -10.32 -22.24 -6.64
N CYS A 350 -11.17 -21.20 -6.70
CA CYS A 350 -10.73 -19.83 -6.36
C CYS A 350 -10.52 -19.61 -4.83
N ILE A 351 -11.18 -20.40 -3.99
CA ILE A 351 -11.08 -20.29 -2.52
C ILE A 351 -9.96 -21.20 -2.02
N THR A 352 -8.76 -20.64 -2.01
CA THR A 352 -7.54 -21.33 -1.61
C THR A 352 -7.47 -21.56 -0.09
N PRO A 353 -6.63 -22.52 0.36
CA PRO A 353 -6.28 -22.65 1.78
C PRO A 353 -5.64 -21.37 2.34
N THR A 354 -4.84 -20.67 1.53
CA THR A 354 -4.20 -19.40 1.90
C THR A 354 -5.24 -18.32 2.24
N ALA A 355 -6.30 -18.20 1.44
CA ALA A 355 -7.41 -17.28 1.73
C ALA A 355 -8.06 -17.57 3.08
N THR A 356 -8.23 -18.85 3.42
CA THR A 356 -8.80 -19.28 4.70
C THR A 356 -7.89 -18.89 5.87
N ARG A 357 -6.57 -19.01 5.69
CA ARG A 357 -5.58 -18.53 6.67
C ARG A 357 -5.64 -17.01 6.82
N HIS A 358 -5.73 -16.26 5.71
CA HIS A 358 -5.82 -14.80 5.74
C HIS A 358 -7.11 -14.33 6.42
N LEU A 359 -8.25 -15.00 6.21
CA LEU A 359 -9.49 -14.73 6.93
C LEU A 359 -9.29 -14.84 8.45
N ALA A 360 -8.72 -15.94 8.92
CA ALA A 360 -8.48 -16.16 10.35
C ALA A 360 -7.49 -15.15 10.94
N GLN A 361 -6.43 -14.84 10.20
CA GLN A 361 -5.40 -13.88 10.60
C GLN A 361 -5.95 -12.44 10.63
N LEU A 362 -6.75 -12.04 9.63
CA LEU A 362 -7.34 -10.69 9.57
C LEU A 362 -8.38 -10.46 10.65
N ALA A 363 -9.25 -11.44 10.92
CA ALA A 363 -10.21 -11.34 12.01
C ALA A 363 -9.51 -11.14 13.37
N LYS A 364 -8.33 -11.74 13.57
CA LYS A 364 -7.48 -11.52 14.75
C LYS A 364 -6.77 -10.18 14.76
N SER A 365 -6.29 -9.70 13.61
CA SER A 365 -5.67 -8.37 13.49
C SER A 365 -6.64 -7.24 13.75
N LEU A 366 -7.93 -7.43 13.45
CA LEU A 366 -8.98 -6.44 13.72
C LEU A 366 -9.34 -6.34 15.21
N ALA A 367 -9.29 -7.44 15.97
CA ALA A 367 -9.68 -7.44 17.39
C ALA A 367 -8.99 -6.35 18.24
N PRO A 368 -7.64 -6.24 18.26
CA PRO A 368 -6.97 -5.23 19.08
C PRO A 368 -7.21 -3.80 18.60
N LEU A 369 -7.55 -3.60 17.32
CA LEU A 369 -7.89 -2.28 16.78
C LEU A 369 -9.24 -1.77 17.31
N HIS A 370 -10.14 -2.67 17.69
CA HIS A 370 -11.41 -2.36 18.35
C HIS A 370 -11.33 -2.45 19.89
N GLY A 371 -10.12 -2.54 20.46
CA GLY A 371 -9.94 -2.72 21.90
C GLY A 371 -10.40 -4.07 22.43
N LEU A 372 -10.57 -5.09 21.57
CA LEU A 372 -10.96 -6.44 21.97
C LEU A 372 -9.75 -7.37 22.03
N ASP A 373 -9.74 -8.30 22.97
CA ASP A 373 -8.76 -9.40 23.06
C ASP A 373 -9.29 -10.71 22.44
N TYR A 374 -10.52 -10.70 21.93
CA TYR A 374 -11.15 -11.83 21.26
C TYR A 374 -11.80 -11.43 19.93
N VAL A 375 -11.96 -12.41 19.05
CA VAL A 375 -12.59 -12.23 17.73
C VAL A 375 -14.11 -12.36 17.84
N THR A 376 -14.85 -11.41 17.26
CA THR A 376 -16.33 -11.46 17.16
C THR A 376 -16.79 -11.86 15.76
N PRO A 377 -18.04 -12.32 15.58
CA PRO A 377 -18.57 -12.64 14.25
C PRO A 377 -18.57 -11.44 13.30
N SER A 378 -18.81 -10.23 13.81
CA SER A 378 -18.79 -9.00 13.03
C SER A 378 -17.41 -8.72 12.44
N LEU A 379 -16.34 -8.95 13.21
CA LEU A 379 -14.96 -8.85 12.71
C LEU A 379 -14.65 -9.90 11.66
N VAL A 380 -15.21 -11.10 11.79
CA VAL A 380 -15.10 -12.14 10.74
C VAL A 380 -15.80 -11.70 9.47
N GLY A 381 -16.99 -11.08 9.55
CA GLY A 381 -17.70 -10.54 8.39
C GLY A 381 -16.91 -9.45 7.67
N LEU A 382 -16.33 -8.51 8.41
CA LEU A 382 -15.45 -7.48 7.84
C LEU A 382 -14.21 -8.09 7.18
N ALA A 383 -13.56 -9.04 7.87
CA ALA A 383 -12.41 -9.75 7.32
C ALA A 383 -12.77 -10.55 6.06
N LEU A 384 -13.96 -11.14 6.00
CA LEU A 384 -14.45 -11.88 4.84
C LEU A 384 -14.52 -10.97 3.61
N ARG A 385 -15.13 -9.79 3.76
CA ARG A 385 -15.22 -8.77 2.70
C ARG A 385 -13.84 -8.40 2.17
N LYS A 386 -12.93 -7.97 3.05
CA LYS A 386 -11.60 -7.50 2.63
C LYS A 386 -10.73 -8.64 2.07
N VAL A 387 -10.80 -9.88 2.59
CA VAL A 387 -9.96 -11.00 2.10
C VAL A 387 -10.46 -11.57 0.77
N TYR A 388 -11.77 -11.76 0.62
CA TYR A 388 -12.30 -12.50 -0.53
C TYR A 388 -12.66 -11.63 -1.74
N LEU A 389 -12.73 -10.31 -1.59
CA LEU A 389 -13.08 -9.37 -2.65
C LEU A 389 -12.21 -9.51 -3.91
N HIS A 390 -10.88 -9.60 -3.77
CA HIS A 390 -9.98 -9.84 -4.90
C HIS A 390 -9.90 -11.32 -5.33
N ARG A 391 -10.31 -12.26 -4.47
CA ARG A 391 -10.03 -13.71 -4.64
C ARG A 391 -11.12 -14.47 -5.34
N ILE A 392 -12.37 -14.08 -5.13
CA ILE A 392 -13.51 -14.73 -5.74
C ILE A 392 -13.53 -14.40 -7.23
N ARG A 393 -13.67 -15.44 -8.03
CA ARG A 393 -13.98 -15.31 -9.45
C ARG A 393 -15.36 -15.87 -9.67
N LEU A 394 -16.16 -15.12 -10.39
CA LEU A 394 -17.53 -15.50 -10.67
C LEU A 394 -17.59 -16.33 -11.94
N VAL A 395 -18.59 -17.20 -12.02
CA VAL A 395 -18.92 -17.90 -13.27
C VAL A 395 -19.62 -16.89 -14.16
N GLU A 396 -18.98 -16.55 -15.28
CA GLU A 396 -19.57 -15.67 -16.28
C GLU A 396 -20.74 -16.37 -16.97
N ALA A 397 -21.84 -15.64 -17.18
CA ALA A 397 -23.02 -16.17 -17.88
C ALA A 397 -22.74 -16.56 -19.34
N GLU A 398 -21.62 -16.09 -19.90
CA GLU A 398 -21.14 -16.44 -21.24
C GLU A 398 -20.52 -17.84 -21.30
N ASN A 399 -19.99 -18.33 -20.17
CA ASN A 399 -19.35 -19.64 -20.04
C ASN A 399 -19.99 -20.47 -18.92
N PRO A 400 -21.31 -20.79 -19.04
CA PRO A 400 -22.03 -21.52 -18.00
C PRO A 400 -21.52 -22.95 -17.81
N GLU A 401 -20.75 -23.51 -18.76
CA GLU A 401 -20.14 -24.85 -18.62
C GLU A 401 -19.16 -24.97 -17.45
N ARG A 402 -18.68 -23.85 -16.91
CA ARG A 402 -17.79 -23.83 -15.73
C ARG A 402 -18.54 -23.94 -14.41
N GLU A 403 -19.86 -23.82 -14.44
CA GLU A 403 -20.72 -24.03 -13.29
C GLU A 403 -20.82 -25.52 -12.95
N ARG A 404 -20.85 -25.85 -11.66
CA ARG A 404 -20.71 -27.24 -11.18
C ARG A 404 -21.89 -28.13 -11.53
N SER A 405 -23.11 -27.63 -11.51
CA SER A 405 -24.32 -28.42 -11.80
C SER A 405 -24.36 -28.89 -13.26
N VAL A 406 -23.66 -28.22 -14.19
CA VAL A 406 -23.50 -28.67 -15.58
C VAL A 406 -22.74 -29.99 -15.66
N GLN A 407 -21.71 -30.20 -14.82
CA GLN A 407 -20.99 -31.49 -14.75
C GLN A 407 -21.92 -32.65 -14.36
N TRP A 408 -23.05 -32.35 -13.70
CA TRP A 408 -24.04 -33.32 -13.25
C TRP A 408 -25.32 -33.32 -14.10
N GLY A 409 -25.26 -32.75 -15.31
CA GLY A 409 -26.33 -32.82 -16.31
C GLY A 409 -27.37 -31.70 -16.23
N SER A 410 -27.08 -30.59 -15.56
CA SER A 410 -27.96 -29.41 -15.60
C SER A 410 -27.92 -28.74 -16.97
N GLU A 411 -29.08 -28.30 -17.44
CA GLU A 411 -29.23 -27.64 -18.74
C GLU A 411 -28.59 -26.25 -18.74
N LEU A 412 -27.72 -25.97 -19.73
CA LEU A 412 -26.95 -24.74 -19.80
C LEU A 412 -27.84 -23.48 -19.82
N GLU A 413 -28.98 -23.54 -20.50
CA GLU A 413 -29.92 -22.41 -20.58
C GLU A 413 -30.52 -22.06 -19.22
N MET A 414 -30.84 -23.06 -18.40
CA MET A 414 -31.34 -22.86 -17.04
C MET A 414 -30.25 -22.31 -16.11
N VAL A 415 -29.02 -22.79 -16.25
CA VAL A 415 -27.88 -22.26 -15.49
C VAL A 415 -27.61 -20.81 -15.87
N ARG A 416 -27.57 -20.51 -17.17
CA ARG A 416 -27.38 -19.16 -17.69
C ARG A 416 -28.49 -18.22 -17.25
N GLY A 417 -29.75 -18.67 -17.34
CA GLY A 417 -30.91 -17.92 -16.86
C GLY A 417 -30.78 -17.57 -15.38
N LEU A 418 -30.33 -18.51 -14.54
CA LEU A 418 -30.14 -18.29 -13.10
C LEU A 418 -28.95 -17.37 -12.78
N LEU A 419 -27.84 -17.45 -13.54
CA LEU A 419 -26.72 -16.52 -13.40
C LEU A 419 -27.11 -15.08 -13.81
N LEU A 420 -28.04 -14.95 -14.76
CA LEU A 420 -28.59 -13.66 -15.22
C LEU A 420 -29.76 -13.16 -14.35
N LEU A 421 -30.40 -14.01 -13.56
CA LEU A 421 -31.61 -13.66 -12.78
C LEU A 421 -31.35 -12.79 -11.55
N SER A 422 -30.08 -12.57 -11.17
CA SER A 422 -29.76 -11.65 -10.08
C SER A 422 -30.22 -10.25 -10.46
N LEU A 423 -30.91 -9.59 -9.52
CA LEU A 423 -31.57 -8.30 -9.72
C LEU A 423 -30.55 -7.25 -10.18
N SER A 424 -30.58 -6.90 -11.47
CA SER A 424 -29.93 -5.72 -12.06
C SER A 424 -28.44 -5.80 -12.45
N GLY A 425 -27.94 -6.91 -13.01
CA GLY A 425 -26.64 -6.88 -13.72
C GLY A 425 -25.77 -8.13 -13.66
N GLY A 426 -26.27 -9.22 -13.09
CA GLY A 426 -25.46 -10.41 -12.78
C GLY A 426 -24.94 -10.36 -11.35
N TRP A 427 -24.24 -11.41 -10.93
CA TRP A 427 -23.70 -11.49 -9.58
C TRP A 427 -22.49 -10.58 -9.41
N GLY A 428 -22.48 -9.77 -8.35
CA GLY A 428 -21.29 -9.09 -7.84
C GLY A 428 -20.51 -9.97 -6.85
N VAL A 429 -19.20 -9.73 -6.68
CA VAL A 429 -18.41 -10.45 -5.65
C VAL A 429 -18.94 -10.10 -4.25
N GLU A 430 -19.29 -8.83 -4.03
CA GLU A 430 -19.85 -8.35 -2.77
C GLU A 430 -21.22 -8.98 -2.47
N GLU A 431 -22.09 -9.09 -3.47
CA GLU A 431 -23.40 -9.75 -3.34
C GLU A 431 -23.28 -11.21 -2.88
N VAL A 432 -22.34 -11.96 -3.47
CA VAL A 432 -22.06 -13.34 -3.06
C VAL A 432 -21.58 -13.39 -1.60
N LEU A 433 -20.77 -12.43 -1.18
CA LEU A 433 -20.27 -12.36 0.20
C LEU A 433 -21.40 -12.03 1.18
N GLU A 434 -22.28 -11.08 0.85
CA GLU A 434 -23.45 -10.74 1.67
C GLU A 434 -24.44 -11.91 1.77
N GLU A 435 -24.72 -12.60 0.66
CA GLU A 435 -25.62 -13.74 0.67
C GLU A 435 -25.08 -14.88 1.56
N VAL A 436 -23.79 -15.20 1.47
CA VAL A 436 -23.18 -16.22 2.33
C VAL A 436 -23.16 -15.80 3.80
N LEU A 437 -22.90 -14.52 4.09
CA LEU A 437 -22.99 -14.00 5.46
C LEU A 437 -24.42 -14.12 6.02
N GLY A 438 -25.44 -13.91 5.18
CA GLY A 438 -26.85 -14.09 5.54
C GLY A 438 -27.26 -15.55 5.75
N TRP A 439 -26.67 -16.49 5.00
CA TRP A 439 -27.00 -17.92 5.11
C TRP A 439 -26.36 -18.61 6.31
N VAL A 440 -25.12 -18.23 6.66
CA VAL A 440 -24.38 -18.92 7.72
C VAL A 440 -24.80 -18.41 9.08
N ARG A 441 -25.38 -19.29 9.90
CA ARG A 441 -25.80 -18.97 11.27
C ARG A 441 -24.62 -18.41 12.09
N VAL A 442 -24.80 -17.19 12.57
CA VAL A 442 -23.90 -16.52 13.49
C VAL A 442 -23.91 -17.25 14.85
N PRO A 443 -22.74 -17.55 15.45
CA PRO A 443 -22.68 -18.15 16.77
C PRO A 443 -23.29 -17.21 17.81
N CYS A 444 -24.14 -17.77 18.68
CA CYS A 444 -24.82 -17.05 19.76
C CYS A 444 -23.88 -16.69 20.90
#